data_AF-A0A7X3IAS9-F1
#
_entry.id   AF-A0A7X3IAS9-F1
#
_cell.length_a   1.000
_cell.length_b   1.000
_cell.length_c   1.000
_cell.angle_alpha   90.00
_cell.angle_beta   90.00
_cell.angle_gamma   90.00
#
_symmetry.space_group_name_H-M   'P 1'
#
loop_
_entity.id
_entity.type
_entity.pdbx_description
1 polymer ?
#
loop_
_entity_poly.entity_id
_entity_poly.type
_entity_poly.pdbx_seq_one_letter_code
_entity_poly.pdbx_strand_id
1 'polypeptide(L)'
;MSADSDSLIAAGAGSGNLSSDDLRRRMRSKLPDRDLRGLTRLDKLEDVYVECSRDRILEDTFAQFMKYHLTEKRLRLKEAEVFFMIGPSGAGKSLAMDRVLRAHPSLQAERRSFGVVRPRISISLSGYVHPRILAEMILDEAGARVGKIGRGDIWYRLPEELLKREVSVVHIDEFSHLIRKGKTPEIEELADAIKGASISRTHPVAFVLSGLPKITRLPIKDE
;
A
#
# COMPACT_ATOMS: atom_id res chain seq x y z
N MET A 1 -18.60 -37.06 53.05
CA MET A 1 -19.18 -37.46 51.75
C MET A 1 -20.22 -36.40 51.40
N SER A 2 -19.85 -35.38 50.62
CA SER A 2 -19.90 -35.37 49.14
C SER A 2 -21.34 -35.18 48.67
N ALA A 3 -21.73 -34.20 47.86
CA ALA A 3 -21.10 -33.02 47.27
C ALA A 3 -22.27 -32.18 46.72
N ASP A 4 -22.19 -30.86 46.82
CA ASP A 4 -22.98 -29.94 46.01
C ASP A 4 -22.40 -29.91 44.58
N SER A 5 -23.26 -30.15 43.60
CA SER A 5 -23.03 -30.08 42.13
C SER A 5 -24.34 -29.55 41.53
N ASP A 6 -24.47 -28.52 40.71
CA ASP A 6 -23.60 -27.81 39.77
C ASP A 6 -24.12 -26.36 39.69
N SER A 7 -23.33 -25.29 39.80
CA SER A 7 -22.31 -24.76 38.88
C SER A 7 -22.83 -24.28 37.50
N LEU A 8 -23.00 -22.96 37.41
CA LEU A 8 -22.60 -22.06 36.31
C LEU A 8 -23.01 -22.41 34.87
N ILE A 9 -24.02 -21.69 34.34
CA ILE A 9 -24.12 -21.43 32.89
C ILE A 9 -23.69 -20.00 32.59
N ALA A 10 -22.43 -19.95 32.16
CA ALA A 10 -21.72 -19.01 31.29
C ALA A 10 -22.43 -17.72 30.83
N ALA A 11 -21.77 -16.60 31.18
CA ALA A 11 -21.81 -15.34 30.45
C ALA A 11 -21.34 -15.53 28.99
N GLY A 12 -22.23 -15.23 28.04
CA GLY A 12 -21.90 -15.08 26.63
C GLY A 12 -21.24 -13.73 26.36
N ALA A 13 -19.94 -13.61 26.62
CA ALA A 13 -19.12 -12.51 26.14
C ALA A 13 -18.88 -12.70 24.63
N GLY A 14 -19.64 -11.99 23.81
CA GLY A 14 -19.34 -11.85 22.38
C GLY A 14 -18.05 -11.02 22.23
N SER A 15 -16.95 -11.68 21.91
CA SER A 15 -15.70 -11.08 21.46
C SER A 15 -15.88 -10.44 20.08
N GLY A 16 -16.55 -9.28 20.06
CA GLY A 16 -16.53 -8.39 18.91
C GLY A 16 -15.13 -7.80 18.78
N ASN A 17 -14.51 -7.98 17.60
CA ASN A 17 -13.24 -7.33 17.26
C ASN A 17 -13.33 -5.83 17.57
N LEU A 18 -12.60 -5.38 18.60
CA LEU A 18 -12.61 -3.99 19.03
C LEU A 18 -11.90 -3.16 17.95
N SER A 19 -12.64 -2.37 17.17
CA SER A 19 -12.04 -1.47 16.17
C SER A 19 -11.34 -0.30 16.87
N SER A 20 -10.28 0.23 16.24
CA SER A 20 -9.63 1.48 16.68
C SER A 20 -10.64 2.63 16.80
N ASP A 21 -11.66 2.63 15.93
CA ASP A 21 -12.71 3.64 15.92
C ASP A 21 -13.69 3.49 17.09
N ASP A 22 -13.97 2.25 17.53
CA ASP A 22 -14.77 1.98 18.71
C ASP A 22 -14.05 2.44 19.98
N LEU A 23 -12.74 2.20 20.03
CA LEU A 23 -11.89 2.67 21.12
C LEU A 23 -11.88 4.20 21.20
N ARG A 24 -11.67 4.88 20.07
CA ARG A 24 -11.69 6.36 20.00
C ARG A 24 -13.06 6.90 20.38
N ARG A 25 -14.16 6.29 19.90
CA ARG A 25 -15.52 6.69 20.25
C ARG A 25 -15.78 6.57 21.76
N ARG A 26 -15.31 5.49 22.38
CA ARG A 26 -15.39 5.27 23.84
C ARG A 26 -14.52 6.25 24.64
N MET A 27 -13.37 6.67 24.11
CA MET A 27 -12.57 7.72 24.74
C MET A 27 -13.26 9.09 24.65
N ARG A 28 -13.84 9.41 23.48
CA ARG A 28 -14.56 10.66 23.24
C ARG A 28 -15.80 10.79 24.12
N SER A 29 -16.52 9.70 24.38
CA SER A 29 -17.72 9.73 25.25
C SER A 29 -17.43 10.09 26.71
N LYS A 30 -16.16 10.15 27.14
CA LYS A 30 -15.75 10.58 28.49
C LYS A 30 -15.33 12.04 28.57
N LEU A 31 -15.30 12.74 27.43
CA LEU A 31 -14.84 14.13 27.37
C LEU A 31 -15.99 15.12 27.61
N PRO A 32 -15.72 16.29 28.23
CA PRO A 32 -16.69 17.38 28.35
C PRO A 32 -17.13 17.92 26.98
N ASP A 33 -18.35 18.47 26.90
CA ASP A 33 -18.94 19.00 25.66
C ASP A 33 -18.09 20.06 24.96
N ARG A 34 -17.30 20.83 25.72
CA ARG A 34 -16.38 21.84 25.17
C ARG A 34 -15.30 21.18 24.30
N ASP A 35 -14.76 20.06 24.75
CA ASP A 35 -13.68 19.34 24.08
C ASP A 35 -14.21 18.54 22.89
N LEU A 36 -15.41 17.97 23.02
CA LEU A 36 -16.12 17.34 21.90
C LEU A 36 -16.34 18.30 20.72
N ARG A 37 -16.73 19.56 21.00
CA ARG A 37 -16.89 20.59 19.95
C ARG A 37 -15.57 20.92 19.25
N GLY A 38 -14.45 20.95 19.98
CA GLY A 38 -13.11 21.13 19.41
C GLY A 38 -12.74 19.97 18.50
N LEU A 39 -12.94 18.74 18.95
CA LEU A 39 -12.66 17.54 18.17
C LEU A 39 -13.52 17.44 16.90
N THR A 40 -14.82 17.75 16.95
CA THR A 40 -15.67 17.77 15.74
C THR A 40 -15.21 18.79 14.71
N ARG A 41 -14.62 19.92 15.13
CA ARG A 41 -14.03 20.90 14.20
C ARG A 41 -12.73 20.38 13.59
N LEU A 42 -11.90 19.70 14.37
CA LEU A 42 -10.68 19.06 13.87
C LEU A 42 -10.99 17.92 12.89
N ASP A 43 -11.98 17.08 13.18
CA ASP A 43 -12.43 16.02 12.24
C ASP A 43 -12.82 16.64 10.89
N LYS A 44 -13.56 17.76 10.90
CA LYS A 44 -13.95 18.48 9.68
C LYS A 44 -12.78 19.14 8.95
N LEU A 45 -11.69 19.46 9.64
CA LEU A 45 -10.49 20.04 9.05
C LEU A 45 -9.57 18.97 8.45
N GLU A 46 -9.57 17.75 9.00
CA GLU A 46 -8.86 16.61 8.41
C GLU A 46 -9.41 16.23 7.02
N ASP A 47 -10.70 16.51 6.76
CA ASP A 47 -11.34 16.26 5.46
C ASP A 47 -11.04 17.30 4.38
N VAL A 48 -10.41 18.43 4.71
CA VAL A 48 -10.18 19.53 3.76
C VAL A 48 -8.79 19.41 3.13
N TYR A 49 -8.72 18.78 1.95
CA TYR A 49 -7.55 18.86 1.09
C TYR A 49 -7.51 20.20 0.35
N VAL A 50 -6.42 20.95 0.51
CA VAL A 50 -6.21 22.19 -0.25
C VAL A 50 -5.46 21.88 -1.53
N GLU A 51 -6.18 21.93 -2.65
CA GLU A 51 -5.59 21.79 -3.97
C GLU A 51 -4.52 22.84 -4.22
N CYS A 52 -3.35 22.37 -4.65
CA CYS A 52 -2.21 23.20 -5.00
C CYS A 52 -1.90 23.07 -6.49
N SER A 53 -1.24 24.07 -7.07
CA SER A 53 -0.83 24.05 -8.50
C SER A 53 0.06 22.85 -8.85
N ARG A 54 0.73 22.25 -7.86
CA ARG A 54 1.58 21.05 -8.00
C ARG A 54 0.76 19.79 -8.21
N ASP A 55 -0.50 19.77 -7.80
CA ASP A 55 -1.37 18.59 -7.90
C ASP A 55 -1.72 18.31 -9.34
N ARG A 56 -1.95 19.36 -10.13
CA ARG A 56 -2.16 19.23 -11.58
C ARG A 56 -0.95 18.62 -12.28
N ILE A 57 0.26 19.03 -11.90
CA ILE A 57 1.50 18.45 -12.45
C ILE A 57 1.58 16.97 -12.09
N LEU A 58 1.26 16.61 -10.85
CA LEU A 58 1.23 15.22 -10.41
C LEU A 58 0.20 14.40 -11.19
N GLU A 59 -1.03 14.89 -11.31
CA GLU A 59 -2.12 14.27 -12.06
C GLU A 59 -1.73 14.04 -13.52
N ASP A 60 -1.21 15.06 -14.20
CA ASP A 60 -0.79 14.98 -15.61
C ASP A 60 0.37 13.98 -15.79
N THR A 61 1.37 14.03 -14.90
CA THR A 61 2.53 13.12 -14.96
C THR A 61 2.12 11.68 -14.69
N PHE A 62 1.23 11.45 -13.72
CA PHE A 62 0.73 10.12 -13.38
C PHE A 62 -0.18 9.57 -14.49
N ALA A 63 -1.04 10.40 -15.08
CA ALA A 63 -1.87 10.01 -16.21
C ALA A 63 -1.01 9.57 -17.41
N GLN A 64 0.07 10.31 -17.70
CA GLN A 64 1.02 9.93 -18.74
C GLN A 64 1.75 8.62 -18.43
N PHE A 65 2.13 8.39 -17.18
CA PHE A 65 2.69 7.12 -16.71
C PHE A 65 1.71 5.95 -16.93
N MET A 66 0.45 6.10 -16.49
CA MET A 66 -0.58 5.09 -16.66
C MET A 66 -0.89 4.82 -18.14
N LYS A 67 -0.88 5.85 -18.99
CA LYS A 67 -1.02 5.67 -20.44
C LYS A 67 0.07 4.76 -21.01
N TYR A 68 1.32 4.92 -20.55
CA TYR A 68 2.40 4.04 -20.97
C TYR A 68 2.24 2.61 -20.46
N HIS A 69 1.83 2.43 -19.21
CA HIS A 69 1.59 1.13 -18.59
C HIS A 69 0.46 0.34 -19.27
N LEU A 70 -0.65 1.02 -19.61
CA LEU A 70 -1.82 0.39 -20.21
C LEU A 70 -1.69 0.12 -21.72
N THR A 71 -0.61 0.58 -22.36
CA THR A 71 -0.40 0.34 -23.78
C THR A 71 0.03 -1.11 -24.01
N GLU A 72 -0.65 -1.83 -24.90
CA GLU A 72 -0.24 -3.17 -25.32
C GLU A 72 1.13 -3.12 -26.03
N LYS A 73 2.19 -3.64 -25.40
CA LYS A 73 3.54 -3.59 -25.98
C LYS A 73 4.22 -4.95 -25.99
N ARG A 74 4.25 -5.60 -27.16
CA ARG A 74 5.04 -6.83 -27.41
C ARG A 74 6.57 -6.62 -27.30
N LEU A 75 7.07 -5.37 -27.30
CA LEU A 75 8.51 -5.06 -27.46
C LEU A 75 9.14 -4.20 -26.33
N ARG A 76 8.36 -3.64 -25.39
CA ARG A 76 8.87 -2.75 -24.33
C ARG A 76 9.02 -3.39 -22.95
N LEU A 77 8.93 -4.71 -22.84
CA LEU A 77 9.19 -5.49 -21.61
C LEU A 77 10.68 -5.48 -21.18
N LYS A 78 11.41 -4.40 -21.46
CA LYS A 78 12.83 -4.23 -21.13
C LYS A 78 13.07 -3.07 -20.15
N GLU A 79 12.09 -2.18 -19.96
CA GLU A 79 12.21 -1.04 -19.06
C GLU A 79 11.23 -1.20 -17.89
N ALA A 80 11.72 -1.05 -16.67
CA ALA A 80 10.87 -1.10 -15.49
C ALA A 80 9.97 0.14 -15.42
N GLU A 81 8.68 -0.08 -15.21
CA GLU A 81 7.67 0.96 -15.09
C GLU A 81 7.54 1.39 -13.64
N VAL A 82 8.37 2.36 -13.25
CA VAL A 82 8.44 2.86 -11.87
C VAL A 82 8.21 4.37 -11.84
N PHE A 83 7.21 4.78 -11.07
CA PHE A 83 6.88 6.18 -10.81
C PHE A 83 7.38 6.59 -9.42
N PHE A 84 8.14 7.69 -9.34
CA PHE A 84 8.67 8.18 -8.07
C PHE A 84 7.99 9.49 -7.64
N MET A 85 7.47 9.53 -6.42
CA MET A 85 7.00 10.76 -5.77
C MET A 85 7.92 11.12 -4.60
N ILE A 86 8.74 12.14 -4.82
CA ILE A 86 9.78 12.54 -3.88
C ILE A 86 9.46 13.90 -3.26
N GLY A 87 9.69 14.01 -1.96
CA GLY A 87 9.61 15.29 -1.26
C GLY A 87 9.83 15.15 0.24
N PRO A 88 9.97 16.28 0.97
CA PRO A 88 10.18 16.25 2.41
C PRO A 88 9.02 15.55 3.13
N SER A 89 9.29 15.04 4.33
CA SER A 89 8.24 14.48 5.20
C SER A 89 7.23 15.59 5.54
N GLY A 90 5.95 15.23 5.65
CA GLY A 90 4.87 16.20 5.90
C GLY A 90 4.43 17.04 4.69
N ALA A 91 5.02 16.87 3.51
CA ALA A 91 4.65 17.64 2.31
C ALA A 91 3.33 17.21 1.64
N GLY A 92 2.51 16.38 2.29
CA GLY A 92 1.23 15.90 1.74
C GLY A 92 1.34 14.81 0.66
N LYS A 93 2.51 14.19 0.48
CA LYS A 93 2.76 13.18 -0.59
C LYS A 93 1.77 12.01 -0.55
N SER A 94 1.61 11.38 0.61
CA SER A 94 0.73 10.23 0.78
C SER A 94 -0.71 10.57 0.40
N LEU A 95 -1.19 11.74 0.83
CA LEU A 95 -2.54 12.22 0.55
C LEU A 95 -2.73 12.56 -0.94
N ALA A 96 -1.78 13.28 -1.52
CA ALA A 96 -1.80 13.63 -2.94
C ALA A 96 -1.73 12.37 -3.83
N MET A 97 -0.89 11.39 -3.49
CA MET A 97 -0.78 10.15 -4.24
C MET A 97 -2.03 9.27 -4.10
N ASP A 98 -2.56 9.12 -2.88
CA ASP A 98 -3.80 8.38 -2.67
C ASP A 98 -4.98 9.02 -3.43
N ARG A 99 -5.07 10.35 -3.46
CA ARG A 99 -6.04 11.08 -4.27
C ARG A 99 -5.92 10.73 -5.76
N VAL A 100 -4.71 10.81 -6.33
CA VAL A 100 -4.48 10.53 -7.75
C VAL A 100 -4.78 9.06 -8.09
N LEU A 101 -4.34 8.14 -7.24
CA LEU A 101 -4.63 6.70 -7.39
C LEU A 101 -6.12 6.39 -7.28
N ARG A 102 -6.85 7.07 -6.39
CA ARG A 102 -8.32 6.95 -6.24
C ARG A 102 -9.10 7.67 -7.32
N ALA A 103 -8.54 8.68 -7.98
CA ALA A 103 -9.21 9.39 -9.06
C ALA A 103 -9.06 8.68 -10.41
N HIS A 104 -7.98 7.91 -10.61
CA HIS A 104 -7.69 7.30 -11.90
C HIS A 104 -8.72 6.21 -12.27
N PRO A 105 -9.44 6.32 -13.41
CA PRO A 105 -10.53 5.40 -13.75
C PRO A 105 -10.11 3.92 -13.87
N SER A 106 -8.94 3.64 -14.42
CA SER A 106 -8.47 2.24 -14.59
C SER A 106 -8.03 1.57 -13.29
N LEU A 107 -7.93 2.32 -12.19
CA LEU A 107 -7.51 1.81 -10.88
C LEU A 107 -8.70 1.65 -9.91
N GLN A 108 -9.91 1.95 -10.37
CA GLN A 108 -11.11 1.80 -9.57
C GLN A 108 -11.40 0.32 -9.31
N ALA A 109 -11.92 0.04 -8.12
CA ALA A 109 -12.39 -1.29 -7.80
C ALA A 109 -13.60 -1.64 -8.68
N GLU A 110 -13.60 -2.85 -9.23
CA GLU A 110 -14.69 -3.34 -10.07
C GLU A 110 -15.36 -4.55 -9.41
N ARG A 111 -16.70 -4.58 -9.39
CA ARG A 111 -17.45 -5.73 -8.91
C ARG A 111 -17.59 -6.75 -10.04
N ARG A 112 -16.92 -7.89 -9.90
CA ARG A 112 -17.04 -9.05 -10.78
C ARG A 112 -17.95 -10.12 -10.17
N SER A 113 -18.26 -11.15 -10.94
CA SER A 113 -19.09 -12.29 -10.51
C SER A 113 -18.50 -13.05 -9.32
N PHE A 114 -17.18 -13.04 -9.17
CA PHE A 114 -16.44 -13.76 -8.13
C PHE A 114 -15.94 -12.87 -6.97
N GLY A 115 -16.25 -11.57 -6.98
CA GLY A 115 -15.83 -10.66 -5.91
C GLY A 115 -15.52 -9.25 -6.39
N VAL A 116 -14.96 -8.44 -5.49
CA VAL A 116 -14.46 -7.10 -5.83
C VAL A 116 -12.99 -7.22 -6.20
N VAL A 117 -12.66 -6.82 -7.43
CA VAL A 117 -11.29 -6.72 -7.92
C VAL A 117 -10.77 -5.32 -7.65
N ARG A 118 -9.50 -5.21 -7.25
CA ARG A 118 -8.81 -3.94 -7.05
C ARG A 118 -7.55 -3.93 -7.93
N PRO A 119 -7.52 -3.16 -9.04
CA PRO A 119 -6.36 -3.13 -9.94
C PRO A 119 -5.11 -2.50 -9.32
N ARG A 120 -5.25 -1.90 -8.14
CA ARG A 120 -4.14 -1.37 -7.35
C ARG A 120 -4.18 -1.85 -5.91
N ILE A 121 -3.00 -1.86 -5.30
CA ILE A 121 -2.82 -1.95 -3.85
C ILE A 121 -1.92 -0.83 -3.34
N SER A 122 -2.00 -0.53 -2.05
CA SER A 122 -1.19 0.51 -1.43
C SER A 122 -0.72 0.07 -0.06
N ILE A 123 0.58 0.13 0.17
CA ILE A 123 1.23 -0.28 1.41
C ILE A 123 2.02 0.90 1.94
N SER A 124 1.86 1.21 3.22
CA SER A 124 2.67 2.22 3.90
C SER A 124 3.68 1.54 4.80
N LEU A 125 4.96 1.87 4.64
CA LEU A 125 6.02 1.27 5.44
C LEU A 125 6.24 2.07 6.72
N SER A 126 6.18 1.39 7.87
CA SER A 126 6.52 1.98 9.16
C SER A 126 7.84 1.40 9.66
N GLY A 127 8.94 2.11 9.44
CA GLY A 127 10.27 1.63 9.83
C GLY A 127 10.87 0.62 8.84
N TYR A 128 12.04 0.08 9.19
CA TYR A 128 12.77 -0.79 8.26
C TYR A 128 12.07 -2.12 8.10
N VAL A 129 11.90 -2.52 6.85
CA VAL A 129 11.31 -3.80 6.44
C VAL A 129 12.34 -4.48 5.55
N HIS A 130 12.54 -5.78 5.73
CA HIS A 130 13.43 -6.55 4.85
C HIS A 130 12.79 -6.69 3.46
N PRO A 131 13.54 -6.63 2.34
CA PRO A 131 12.98 -6.77 0.97
C PRO A 131 12.02 -7.95 0.77
N ARG A 132 12.35 -9.11 1.37
CA ARG A 132 11.46 -10.27 1.40
C ARG A 132 10.10 -9.97 2.06
N ILE A 133 10.12 -9.34 3.23
CA ILE A 133 8.89 -9.03 3.97
C ILE A 133 8.03 -8.05 3.19
N LEU A 134 8.64 -7.12 2.44
CA LEU A 134 7.89 -6.25 1.53
C LEU A 134 7.09 -7.07 0.49
N ALA A 135 7.71 -8.07 -0.14
CA ALA A 135 7.00 -8.93 -1.10
C ALA A 135 5.83 -9.70 -0.44
N GLU A 136 6.03 -10.17 0.78
CA GLU A 136 4.96 -10.81 1.57
C GLU A 136 3.82 -9.84 1.88
N MET A 137 4.13 -8.60 2.24
CA MET A 137 3.13 -7.54 2.46
C MET A 137 2.36 -7.21 1.18
N ILE A 138 3.04 -7.18 0.02
CA ILE A 138 2.39 -6.96 -1.29
C ILE A 138 1.40 -8.07 -1.60
N LEU A 139 1.82 -9.31 -1.37
CA LEU A 139 0.94 -10.47 -1.56
C LEU A 139 -0.24 -10.47 -0.59
N ASP A 140 0.00 -10.20 0.69
CA ASP A 140 -1.05 -10.15 1.71
C ASP A 140 -2.08 -9.06 1.40
N GLU A 141 -1.63 -7.85 1.04
CA GLU A 141 -2.50 -6.73 0.65
C GLU A 141 -3.30 -7.04 -0.63
N ALA A 142 -2.71 -7.78 -1.58
CA ALA A 142 -3.43 -8.26 -2.75
C ALA A 142 -4.49 -9.33 -2.40
N GLY A 143 -4.49 -9.87 -1.18
CA GLY A 143 -5.36 -10.97 -0.74
C GLY A 143 -4.80 -12.35 -1.06
N ALA A 144 -3.49 -12.48 -1.21
CA ALA A 144 -2.80 -13.76 -1.34
C ALA A 144 -2.42 -14.32 0.02
N ARG A 145 -2.85 -15.55 0.30
CA ARG A 145 -2.35 -16.29 1.46
C ARG A 145 -0.92 -16.71 1.17
N VAL A 146 0.04 -16.00 1.76
CA VAL A 146 1.45 -16.38 1.72
C VAL A 146 1.60 -17.70 2.48
N GLY A 147 1.64 -18.83 1.75
CA GLY A 147 1.97 -20.13 2.34
C GLY A 147 3.42 -20.19 2.82
N LYS A 148 3.92 -21.37 3.19
CA LYS A 148 5.35 -21.58 3.44
C LYS A 148 6.14 -21.48 2.12
N ILE A 149 6.34 -20.26 1.61
CA ILE A 149 7.14 -20.00 0.42
C ILE A 149 8.62 -19.82 0.84
N GLY A 150 9.53 -20.44 0.07
CA GLY A 150 10.98 -20.41 0.30
C GLY A 150 11.59 -19.01 0.19
N ARG A 151 12.82 -18.85 0.72
CA ARG A 151 13.49 -17.53 0.93
C ARG A 151 13.79 -16.68 -0.31
N GLY A 152 13.80 -17.23 -1.52
CA GLY A 152 14.12 -16.48 -2.75
C GLY A 152 13.02 -16.45 -3.82
N ASP A 153 11.89 -17.12 -3.59
CA ASP A 153 10.90 -17.42 -4.66
C ASP A 153 9.74 -16.41 -4.70
N ILE A 154 9.59 -15.57 -3.67
CA ILE A 154 8.40 -14.72 -3.52
C ILE A 154 8.36 -13.62 -4.58
N TRP A 155 9.47 -12.91 -4.81
CA TRP A 155 9.54 -11.88 -5.85
C TRP A 155 9.38 -12.45 -7.26
N TYR A 156 9.89 -13.67 -7.51
CA TYR A 156 9.73 -14.35 -8.80
C TYR A 156 8.27 -14.72 -9.08
N ARG A 157 7.53 -15.17 -8.07
CA ARG A 157 6.10 -15.51 -8.18
C ARG A 157 5.17 -14.31 -8.12
N LEU A 158 5.67 -13.17 -7.65
CA LEU A 158 4.87 -11.96 -7.41
C LEU A 158 4.02 -11.57 -8.64
N PRO A 159 4.56 -11.50 -9.88
CA PRO A 159 3.77 -11.15 -11.05
C PRO A 159 2.58 -12.10 -11.28
N GLU A 160 2.80 -13.41 -11.18
CA GLU A 160 1.75 -14.42 -11.40
C GLU A 160 0.67 -14.36 -10.32
N GLU A 161 1.06 -14.14 -9.07
CA GLU A 161 0.11 -14.01 -7.97
C GLU A 161 -0.71 -12.71 -8.06
N LEU A 162 -0.10 -11.61 -8.50
CA LEU A 162 -0.81 -10.35 -8.73
C LEU A 162 -1.75 -10.44 -9.94
N LEU A 163 -1.37 -11.16 -11.00
CA LEU A 163 -2.23 -11.42 -12.16
C LEU A 163 -3.52 -12.15 -11.77
N LYS A 164 -3.43 -13.20 -10.95
CA LYS A 164 -4.59 -13.96 -10.45
C LYS A 164 -5.61 -13.08 -9.70
N ARG A 165 -5.17 -11.91 -9.23
CA ARG A 165 -5.96 -10.94 -8.47
C ARG A 165 -6.24 -9.67 -9.28
N GLU A 166 -5.83 -9.66 -10.55
CA GLU A 166 -5.95 -8.53 -11.46
C GLU A 166 -5.32 -7.23 -10.91
N VAL A 167 -4.29 -7.34 -10.05
CA VAL A 167 -3.55 -6.19 -9.51
C VAL A 167 -2.41 -5.86 -10.47
N SER A 168 -2.41 -4.66 -11.06
CA SER A 168 -1.33 -4.23 -11.99
C SER A 168 -0.48 -3.08 -11.44
N VAL A 169 -0.98 -2.35 -10.44
CA VAL A 169 -0.26 -1.23 -9.82
C VAL A 169 -0.02 -1.47 -8.33
N VAL A 170 1.24 -1.40 -7.91
CA VAL A 170 1.66 -1.51 -6.51
C VAL A 170 2.20 -0.17 -6.04
N HIS A 171 1.52 0.46 -5.11
CA HIS A 171 1.99 1.69 -4.46
C HIS A 171 2.65 1.36 -3.12
N ILE A 172 3.88 1.83 -2.93
CA ILE A 172 4.65 1.69 -1.70
C ILE A 172 4.98 3.09 -1.17
N ASP A 173 4.33 3.45 -0.08
CA ASP A 173 4.53 4.70 0.62
C ASP A 173 5.62 4.61 1.69
N GLU A 174 6.30 5.73 1.87
CA GLU A 174 7.48 5.88 2.71
C GLU A 174 8.59 4.84 2.40
N PHE A 175 8.79 4.54 1.11
CA PHE A 175 9.79 3.60 0.59
C PHE A 175 11.21 3.88 1.12
N SER A 176 11.49 5.14 1.46
CA SER A 176 12.76 5.56 2.06
C SER A 176 13.15 4.80 3.34
N HIS A 177 12.18 4.20 4.04
CA HIS A 177 12.44 3.35 5.20
C HIS A 177 13.24 2.09 4.88
N LEU A 178 13.10 1.52 3.68
CA LEU A 178 13.89 0.38 3.20
C LEU A 178 15.33 0.80 2.96
N ILE A 179 15.51 1.93 2.27
CA ILE A 179 16.82 2.43 1.84
C ILE A 179 17.64 2.93 3.02
N ARG A 180 17.02 3.55 4.03
CA ARG A 180 17.76 4.20 5.13
C ARG A 180 18.52 3.22 6.02
N LYS A 181 18.05 1.98 6.15
CA LYS A 181 18.63 0.98 7.05
C LYS A 181 19.12 -0.29 6.35
N GLY A 182 18.81 -0.47 5.07
CA GLY A 182 19.34 -1.57 4.26
C GLY A 182 20.83 -1.40 3.97
N LYS A 183 21.53 -2.53 3.82
CA LYS A 183 22.91 -2.52 3.29
C LYS A 183 22.86 -2.33 1.76
N THR A 184 23.93 -1.82 1.16
CA THR A 184 24.02 -1.63 -0.30
C THR A 184 23.58 -2.86 -1.11
N PRO A 185 24.02 -4.10 -0.76
CA PRO A 185 23.59 -5.29 -1.51
C PRO A 185 22.09 -5.60 -1.37
N GLU A 186 21.49 -5.31 -0.22
CA GLU A 186 20.05 -5.54 0.02
C GLU A 186 19.18 -4.54 -0.76
N ILE A 187 19.69 -3.32 -0.97
CA ILE A 187 19.03 -2.28 -1.78
C ILE A 187 19.13 -2.62 -3.26
N GLU A 188 20.29 -3.11 -3.72
CA GLU A 188 20.49 -3.60 -5.08
C GLU A 188 19.60 -4.81 -5.38
N GLU A 189 19.57 -5.81 -4.49
CA GLU A 189 18.70 -6.98 -4.62
C GLU A 189 17.22 -6.58 -4.71
N LEU A 190 16.80 -5.61 -3.90
CA LEU A 190 15.44 -5.07 -3.96
C LEU A 190 15.15 -4.35 -5.28
N ALA A 191 16.10 -3.55 -5.78
CA ALA A 191 15.96 -2.85 -7.05
C ALA A 191 15.83 -3.85 -8.22
N ASP A 192 16.67 -4.89 -8.24
CA ASP A 192 16.63 -5.97 -9.21
C ASP A 192 15.33 -6.76 -9.14
N ALA A 193 14.83 -7.03 -7.93
CA ALA A 193 13.56 -7.72 -7.74
C ALA A 193 12.36 -6.90 -8.25
N ILE A 194 12.32 -5.60 -7.94
CA ILE A 194 11.30 -4.68 -8.47
C ILE A 194 11.38 -4.60 -10.00
N LYS A 195 12.59 -4.45 -10.55
CA LYS A 195 12.83 -4.42 -12.01
C LYS A 195 12.32 -5.71 -12.65
N GLY A 196 12.69 -6.87 -12.10
CA GLY A 196 12.27 -8.18 -12.58
C GLY A 196 10.75 -8.39 -12.56
N ALA A 197 10.08 -7.99 -11.48
CA ALA A 197 8.62 -8.04 -11.39
C ALA A 197 7.96 -7.08 -12.40
N SER A 198 8.53 -5.89 -12.59
CA SER A 198 7.98 -4.87 -13.47
C SER A 198 8.05 -5.26 -14.95
N ILE A 199 9.14 -5.91 -15.37
CA ILE A 199 9.34 -6.35 -16.76
C ILE A 199 8.84 -7.78 -17.04
N SER A 200 8.11 -8.38 -16.10
CA SER A 200 7.62 -9.75 -16.24
C SER A 200 6.79 -9.94 -17.51
N ARG A 201 7.04 -11.02 -18.24
CA ARG A 201 6.26 -11.38 -19.44
C ARG A 201 4.89 -11.94 -19.13
N THR A 202 4.70 -12.49 -17.92
CA THR A 202 3.41 -13.04 -17.50
C THR A 202 2.45 -11.93 -17.13
N HIS A 203 2.94 -10.95 -16.38
CA HIS A 203 2.15 -9.81 -15.90
C HIS A 203 3.06 -8.64 -15.49
N PRO A 204 3.22 -7.61 -16.33
CA PRO A 204 4.01 -6.43 -15.98
C PRO A 204 3.38 -5.68 -14.80
N VAL A 205 4.18 -5.42 -13.76
CA VAL A 205 3.72 -4.70 -12.56
C VAL A 205 4.28 -3.28 -12.56
N ALA A 206 3.41 -2.28 -12.50
CA ALA A 206 3.80 -0.89 -12.31
C ALA A 206 4.01 -0.60 -10.82
N PHE A 207 5.14 0.03 -10.48
CA PHE A 207 5.43 0.42 -9.10
C PHE A 207 5.34 1.94 -8.93
N VAL A 208 4.63 2.38 -7.89
CA VAL A 208 4.56 3.78 -7.48
C VAL A 208 5.25 3.90 -6.13
N LEU A 209 6.37 4.60 -6.07
CA LEU A 209 7.22 4.69 -4.89
C LEU A 209 7.20 6.12 -4.35
N SER A 210 6.69 6.34 -3.14
CA SER A 210 6.71 7.65 -2.49
C SER A 210 7.61 7.68 -1.25
N GLY A 211 8.18 8.85 -0.96
CA GLY A 211 8.94 9.06 0.28
C GLY A 211 10.03 10.13 0.15
N LEU A 212 11.03 10.03 1.03
CA LEU A 212 12.10 11.01 1.13
C LEU A 212 13.05 10.99 -0.08
N PRO A 213 13.76 12.12 -0.37
CA PRO A 213 14.68 12.25 -1.50
C PRO A 213 15.80 11.22 -1.58
N LYS A 214 16.11 10.49 -0.50
CA LYS A 214 17.12 9.42 -0.52
C LYS A 214 16.75 8.24 -1.42
N ILE A 215 15.51 8.19 -1.93
CA ILE A 215 15.06 7.19 -2.91
C ILE A 215 15.79 7.30 -4.25
N THR A 216 16.39 8.46 -4.58
CA THR A 216 17.20 8.62 -5.81
C THR A 216 18.44 7.73 -5.88
N ARG A 217 18.85 7.10 -4.77
CA ARG A 217 20.00 6.18 -4.74
C ARG A 217 19.66 4.75 -5.20
N LEU A 218 18.42 4.49 -5.56
CA LEU A 218 17.97 3.17 -5.91
C LEU A 218 18.21 2.90 -7.41
N PRO A 219 18.99 1.87 -7.78
CA PRO A 219 19.43 1.63 -9.16
C PRO A 219 18.33 0.93 -9.99
N ILE A 220 17.17 1.58 -10.16
CA ILE A 220 16.09 1.08 -11.02
C ILE A 220 16.21 1.58 -12.46
N LYS A 221 16.87 2.72 -12.68
CA LYS A 221 17.16 3.26 -14.01
C LYS A 221 18.61 2.97 -14.37
N ASP A 222 18.80 2.35 -15.53
CA ASP A 222 20.11 2.24 -16.18
C ASP A 222 20.42 3.62 -16.79
N GLU A 223 21.18 4.45 -16.06
CA GLU A 223 22.05 5.48 -16.66
C GLU A 223 23.48 4.97 -16.68
#